data_AF-A0A531J708-F1
#
_entry.id   AF-A0A531J708-F1
#
_cell.length_a   1.000
_cell.length_b   1.000
_cell.length_c   1.000
_cell.angle_alpha   90.00
_cell.angle_beta   90.00
_cell.angle_gamma   90.00
#
_symmetry.space_group_name_H-M   'P 1'
#
loop_
_entity.id
_entity.type
_entity.pdbx_description
1 polymer ?
#
loop_
_entity_poly.entity_id
_entity_poly.type
_entity_poly.pdbx_seq_one_letter_code
_entity_poly.pdbx_strand_id
1 'polypeptide(L)'
;FLGKARNTGIRAAKGSLILFLDDDNALFPNAVSTFVAGMQNSGADICTTFAKWLNEPFVPPDTKSGYMLYFPVGGPPDIALITNPYGDANAIFRREVFDRVGYLNEERGFSASDWEFFLRADLAGLEIITVPEPLYWYRSAPTGMNRNAEWLRNRRPIIDVFRKHKFAHTDMFVQLGISSNTASHEKDLNLWNLELRVKDERYLRLSSGPANAADAMQLLAEIAAREGRPDTAISLLAHAGRSDFTLGVVDMLNAAADETVPELHSSLYREQYLSAEPLRLAHVASHPDAVADLLSYVERSPDQLFLEARGGNVTMALLKGVCPPGVIGASCWIYLDEDLTGTAQFQLAIVDAENQTFGELAGMLDLDVGSGWADVSRPHEPREIR
;
A
#
# COMPACT_ATOMS: atom_id res chain seq x y z
N PHE A 1 21.73 26.08 -9.83
CA PHE A 1 21.08 26.93 -8.82
C PHE A 1 19.60 26.60 -8.84
N LEU A 2 19.14 25.66 -7.99
CA LEU A 2 17.77 25.14 -8.05
C LEU A 2 16.74 26.19 -7.62
N GLY A 3 16.90 26.78 -6.43
CA GLY A 3 15.97 27.81 -5.94
C GLY A 3 15.88 29.02 -6.85
N LYS A 4 16.99 29.47 -7.46
CA LYS A 4 16.98 30.59 -8.42
C LYS A 4 16.12 30.29 -9.66
N ALA A 5 16.17 29.05 -10.17
CA ALA A 5 15.35 28.64 -11.32
C ALA A 5 13.86 28.66 -10.95
N ARG A 6 13.50 28.07 -9.80
CA ARG A 6 12.12 28.09 -9.27
C ARG A 6 11.62 29.52 -9.04
N ASN A 7 12.44 30.38 -8.43
CA ASN A 7 12.11 31.79 -8.19
C ASN A 7 11.88 32.57 -9.49
N THR A 8 12.64 32.27 -10.54
CA THR A 8 12.43 32.86 -11.87
C THR A 8 11.07 32.43 -12.43
N GLY A 9 10.72 31.16 -12.30
CA GLY A 9 9.40 30.64 -12.70
C GLY A 9 8.24 31.29 -11.92
N ILE A 10 8.36 31.39 -10.59
CA ILE A 10 7.36 32.04 -9.72
C ILE A 10 7.09 33.47 -10.17
N ARG A 11 8.14 34.27 -10.43
CA ARG A 11 8.01 35.67 -10.87
C ARG A 11 7.36 35.81 -12.23
N ALA A 12 7.53 34.82 -13.11
CA ALA A 12 6.91 34.80 -14.43
C ALA A 12 5.45 34.30 -14.41
N ALA A 13 5.04 33.57 -13.37
CA ALA A 13 3.75 32.89 -13.30
C ALA A 13 2.56 33.85 -13.11
N LYS A 14 1.51 33.66 -13.92
CA LYS A 14 0.29 34.50 -13.92
C LYS A 14 -0.94 33.84 -13.28
N GLY A 15 -0.90 32.55 -12.94
CA GLY A 15 -2.00 31.84 -12.25
C GLY A 15 -2.07 32.06 -10.74
N SER A 16 -3.29 32.15 -10.17
CA SER A 16 -3.54 32.27 -8.72
C SER A 16 -2.95 31.13 -7.89
N LEU A 17 -2.85 29.96 -8.51
CA LEU A 17 -2.14 28.80 -7.99
C LEU A 17 -0.89 28.57 -8.82
N ILE A 18 0.20 28.17 -8.16
CA ILE A 18 1.48 27.85 -8.77
C ILE A 18 1.77 26.39 -8.47
N LEU A 19 1.93 25.55 -9.50
CA LEU A 19 2.38 24.17 -9.37
C LEU A 19 3.84 24.09 -9.81
N PHE A 20 4.68 23.48 -8.99
CA PHE A 20 6.02 23.09 -9.44
C PHE A 20 5.98 21.72 -10.10
N LEU A 21 6.79 21.59 -11.15
CA LEU A 21 7.05 20.35 -11.86
C LEU A 21 8.54 20.29 -12.15
N ASP A 22 9.27 19.49 -11.39
CA ASP A 22 10.69 19.22 -11.63
C ASP A 22 10.88 18.47 -12.96
N ASP A 23 12.02 18.67 -13.62
CA ASP A 23 12.30 18.20 -14.99
C ASP A 23 12.53 16.69 -15.09
N ASP A 24 12.77 16.03 -13.96
CA ASP A 24 12.84 14.58 -13.81
C ASP A 24 11.52 13.96 -13.31
N ASN A 25 10.45 14.75 -13.21
CA ASN A 25 9.15 14.28 -12.73
C ASN A 25 8.09 14.30 -13.83
N ALA A 26 7.07 13.43 -13.72
CA ALA A 26 5.97 13.38 -14.67
C ALA A 26 4.62 13.27 -13.95
N LEU A 27 3.73 14.23 -14.20
CA LEU A 27 2.40 14.26 -13.59
C LEU A 27 1.51 13.12 -14.07
N PHE A 28 0.64 12.65 -13.18
CA PHE A 28 -0.47 11.78 -13.56
C PHE A 28 -1.55 12.58 -14.29
N PRO A 29 -2.39 11.94 -15.13
CA PRO A 29 -3.41 12.65 -15.92
C PRO A 29 -4.36 13.52 -15.08
N ASN A 30 -4.70 13.07 -13.86
CA ASN A 30 -5.60 13.78 -12.94
C ASN A 30 -4.87 14.69 -11.94
N ALA A 31 -3.54 14.80 -11.98
CA ALA A 31 -2.75 15.46 -10.93
C ALA A 31 -3.19 16.90 -10.67
N VAL A 32 -3.31 17.70 -11.73
CA VAL A 32 -3.67 19.12 -11.60
C VAL A 32 -5.09 19.28 -11.04
N SER A 33 -6.06 18.50 -11.52
CA SER A 33 -7.43 18.55 -11.01
C SER A 33 -7.51 18.14 -9.55
N THR A 34 -6.77 17.10 -9.15
CA THR A 34 -6.75 16.63 -7.75
C THR A 34 -6.09 17.66 -6.82
N PHE A 35 -4.97 18.25 -7.23
CA PHE A 35 -4.33 19.33 -6.49
C PHE A 35 -5.25 20.55 -6.30
N VAL A 36 -5.94 20.98 -7.36
CA VAL A 36 -6.88 22.10 -7.29
C VAL A 36 -8.06 21.77 -6.38
N ALA A 37 -8.63 20.56 -6.47
CA ALA A 37 -9.69 20.11 -5.59
C ALA A 37 -9.23 20.09 -4.11
N GLY A 38 -8.02 19.58 -3.84
CA GLY A 38 -7.41 19.58 -2.50
C GLY A 38 -7.28 21.00 -1.92
N MET A 39 -6.77 21.95 -2.71
CA MET A 39 -6.66 23.37 -2.32
C MET A 39 -8.02 24.05 -2.08
N GLN A 40 -9.03 23.71 -2.88
CA GLN A 40 -10.37 24.30 -2.75
C GLN A 40 -11.13 23.75 -1.54
N ASN A 41 -11.05 22.44 -1.31
CA ASN A 41 -11.79 21.77 -0.25
C ASN A 41 -11.23 22.03 1.15
N SER A 42 -9.90 22.19 1.25
CA SER A 42 -9.25 22.48 2.53
C SER A 42 -9.19 23.96 2.86
N GLY A 43 -9.07 24.82 1.85
CA GLY A 43 -8.69 26.22 2.07
C GLY A 43 -7.20 26.42 2.32
N ALA A 44 -6.38 25.35 2.28
CA ALA A 44 -4.97 25.38 2.61
C ALA A 44 -4.13 26.35 1.76
N ASP A 45 -2.96 26.72 2.26
CA ASP A 45 -1.99 27.58 1.58
C ASP A 45 -1.10 26.80 0.60
N ILE A 46 -0.78 25.55 0.95
CA ILE A 46 0.09 24.65 0.20
C ILE A 46 -0.53 23.25 0.21
N CYS A 47 -0.52 22.57 -0.93
CA CYS A 47 -0.95 21.20 -1.04
C CYS A 47 0.14 20.35 -1.69
N THR A 48 0.61 19.35 -0.94
CA THR A 48 1.57 18.33 -1.37
C THR A 48 0.84 17.01 -1.61
N THR A 49 1.58 15.96 -1.97
CA THR A 49 0.99 14.67 -2.38
C THR A 49 2.04 13.57 -2.28
N PHE A 50 1.64 12.31 -2.47
CA PHE A 50 2.59 11.21 -2.59
C PHE A 50 3.23 11.12 -3.98
N ALA A 51 4.34 10.39 -4.08
CA ALA A 51 5.03 10.14 -5.34
C ALA A 51 5.22 8.64 -5.57
N LYS A 52 5.16 8.21 -6.82
CA LYS A 52 5.66 6.89 -7.21
C LYS A 52 7.04 6.99 -7.81
N TRP A 53 7.96 6.18 -7.31
CA TRP A 53 9.36 6.15 -7.75
C TRP A 53 9.54 5.23 -8.94
N LEU A 54 10.38 5.67 -9.88
CA LEU A 54 10.82 4.92 -11.05
C LEU A 54 12.33 5.04 -11.21
N ASN A 55 12.98 3.90 -11.50
CA ASN A 55 14.38 3.86 -11.91
C ASN A 55 14.52 3.72 -13.43
N GLU A 56 13.40 3.71 -14.16
CA GLU A 56 13.36 3.53 -15.60
C GLU A 56 13.52 4.85 -16.37
N PRO A 57 14.07 4.82 -17.59
CA PRO A 57 14.27 6.02 -18.40
C PRO A 57 12.98 6.52 -19.07
N PHE A 58 11.85 5.84 -18.89
CA PHE A 58 10.56 6.17 -19.49
C PHE A 58 9.46 6.29 -18.43
N VAL A 59 8.39 7.02 -18.78
CA VAL A 59 7.17 7.09 -17.96
C VAL A 59 6.30 5.88 -18.33
N PRO A 60 5.90 5.03 -17.37
CA PRO A 60 5.03 3.90 -17.63
C PRO A 60 3.70 4.34 -18.26
N PRO A 61 3.08 3.48 -19.10
CA PRO A 61 1.82 3.79 -19.77
C PRO A 61 0.62 3.80 -18.80
N ASP A 62 0.73 3.12 -17.66
CA ASP A 62 -0.28 3.06 -16.60
C ASP A 62 0.22 3.68 -15.29
N THR A 63 -0.71 4.07 -14.40
CA THR A 63 -0.41 4.57 -13.05
C THR A 63 -0.26 3.46 -12.00
N LYS A 64 -0.33 2.18 -12.37
CA LYS A 64 -0.25 1.04 -11.45
C LYS A 64 1.20 0.65 -11.13
N SER A 65 2.10 0.86 -12.08
CA SER A 65 3.54 0.62 -11.98
C SER A 65 4.24 1.43 -10.86
N GLY A 66 5.53 1.16 -10.62
CA GLY A 66 6.38 1.86 -9.66
C GLY A 66 6.06 1.57 -8.19
N TYR A 67 6.80 2.19 -7.28
CA TYR A 67 6.71 1.92 -5.84
C TYR A 67 6.72 3.21 -5.01
N MET A 68 6.07 3.17 -3.85
CA MET A 68 6.04 4.30 -2.91
C MET A 68 7.15 4.11 -1.86
N LEU A 69 8.05 5.08 -1.76
CA LEU A 69 9.14 5.09 -0.77
C LEU A 69 8.94 6.09 0.36
N TYR A 70 8.03 7.04 0.17
CA TYR A 70 7.96 8.22 1.00
C TYR A 70 6.51 8.70 1.10
N PHE A 71 6.07 8.90 2.34
CA PHE A 71 4.71 9.33 2.69
C PHE A 71 4.80 10.62 3.50
N PRO A 72 4.74 11.80 2.85
CA PRO A 72 4.67 13.06 3.56
C PRO A 72 3.38 13.16 4.39
N VAL A 73 3.53 13.29 5.71
CA VAL A 73 2.40 13.44 6.64
C VAL A 73 2.13 14.89 7.02
N GLY A 74 2.93 15.84 6.52
CA GLY A 74 2.70 17.29 6.66
C GLY A 74 3.15 17.90 7.99
N GLY A 75 3.61 17.12 8.97
CA GLY A 75 4.08 17.66 10.26
C GLY A 75 4.22 16.59 11.35
N PRO A 76 4.47 16.98 12.61
CA PRO A 76 4.62 18.36 13.11
C PRO A 76 5.95 19.03 12.68
N PRO A 77 6.08 20.37 12.70
CA PRO A 77 7.29 21.06 12.26
C PRO A 77 8.55 20.60 12.99
N ASP A 78 8.44 20.13 14.23
CA ASP A 78 9.56 19.61 15.03
C ASP A 78 10.28 18.43 14.35
N ILE A 79 9.54 17.54 13.67
CA ILE A 79 10.11 16.38 12.97
C ILE A 79 10.91 16.80 11.73
N ALA A 80 10.63 18.00 11.21
CA ALA A 80 11.29 18.57 10.06
C ALA A 80 12.77 18.92 10.30
N LEU A 81 13.30 18.73 11.52
CA LEU A 81 14.73 18.83 11.77
C LEU A 81 15.47 17.56 11.33
N ILE A 82 14.80 16.42 11.40
CA ILE A 82 15.41 15.09 11.20
C ILE A 82 15.14 14.57 9.81
N THR A 83 13.87 14.62 9.40
CA THR A 83 13.40 14.13 8.11
C THR A 83 12.50 15.17 7.48
N ASN A 84 12.29 15.11 6.16
CA ASN A 84 11.30 15.93 5.49
C ASN A 84 9.91 15.30 5.74
N PRO A 85 8.96 15.99 6.41
CA PRO A 85 7.59 15.49 6.54
C PRO A 85 6.65 16.02 5.45
N TYR A 86 7.08 17.02 4.67
CA TYR A 86 6.17 17.84 3.86
C TYR A 86 5.96 17.29 2.46
N GLY A 87 7.02 16.81 1.82
CA GLY A 87 6.92 16.37 0.43
C GLY A 87 8.10 16.79 -0.42
N ASP A 88 8.04 16.41 -1.68
CA ASP A 88 8.87 16.99 -2.73
C ASP A 88 8.37 18.40 -3.12
N ALA A 89 9.18 19.13 -3.87
CA ALA A 89 8.83 20.40 -4.46
C ALA A 89 7.58 20.35 -5.36
N ASN A 90 7.25 19.20 -5.97
CA ASN A 90 6.06 18.98 -6.79
C ASN A 90 4.76 19.08 -5.99
N ALA A 91 4.45 20.32 -5.62
CA ALA A 91 3.32 20.74 -4.82
C ALA A 91 2.67 21.96 -5.47
N ILE A 92 1.42 22.20 -5.12
CA ILE A 92 0.68 23.39 -5.54
C ILE A 92 0.62 24.41 -4.40
N PHE A 93 0.75 25.69 -4.77
CA PHE A 93 0.89 26.80 -3.84
C PHE A 93 -0.12 27.90 -4.14
N ARG A 94 -0.71 28.45 -3.07
CA ARG A 94 -0.99 29.87 -2.87
C ARG A 94 0.01 30.78 -3.57
N ARG A 95 -0.35 31.62 -4.56
CA ARG A 95 0.61 32.68 -4.96
C ARG A 95 1.02 33.53 -3.75
N GLU A 96 0.06 33.90 -2.90
CA GLU A 96 0.27 34.76 -1.74
C GLU A 96 1.22 34.17 -0.68
N VAL A 97 1.47 32.86 -0.74
CA VAL A 97 2.50 32.20 0.09
C VAL A 97 3.85 32.88 -0.14
N PHE A 98 4.22 33.17 -1.39
CA PHE A 98 5.51 33.78 -1.71
C PHE A 98 5.62 35.24 -1.25
N ASP A 99 4.49 35.92 -1.04
CA ASP A 99 4.45 37.26 -0.44
C ASP A 99 4.61 37.20 1.08
N ARG A 100 4.08 36.14 1.72
CA ARG A 100 4.13 35.94 3.18
C ARG A 100 5.48 35.41 3.66
N VAL A 101 6.05 34.42 2.97
CA VAL A 101 7.28 33.73 3.40
C VAL A 101 8.50 34.03 2.56
N GLY A 102 8.33 34.77 1.45
CA GLY A 102 9.39 35.06 0.50
C GLY A 102 9.64 33.91 -0.47
N TYR A 103 10.80 33.95 -1.14
CA TYR A 103 11.17 33.03 -2.21
C TYR A 103 11.99 31.83 -1.71
N LEU A 104 12.30 30.88 -2.59
CA LEU A 104 13.15 29.73 -2.27
C LEU A 104 14.61 30.16 -2.11
N ASN A 105 15.36 29.42 -1.28
CA ASN A 105 16.78 29.65 -1.05
C ASN A 105 17.60 29.48 -2.35
N GLU A 106 18.36 30.52 -2.74
CA GLU A 106 19.14 30.54 -3.98
C GLU A 106 20.59 30.07 -3.82
N GLU A 107 20.98 29.52 -2.66
CA GLU A 107 22.34 29.05 -2.42
C GLU A 107 22.75 27.96 -3.43
N ARG A 108 23.95 28.12 -4.02
CA ARG A 108 24.46 27.17 -5.02
C ARG A 108 24.66 25.79 -4.38
N GLY A 109 24.11 24.74 -4.99
CA GLY A 109 24.30 23.36 -4.55
C GLY A 109 23.37 22.94 -3.43
N PHE A 110 22.57 23.84 -2.84
CA PHE A 110 21.57 23.47 -1.85
C PHE A 110 20.40 22.77 -2.54
N SER A 111 20.20 21.48 -2.24
CA SER A 111 19.19 20.65 -2.92
C SER A 111 17.92 20.41 -2.10
N ALA A 112 17.92 20.67 -0.79
CA ALA A 112 16.74 20.55 0.07
C ALA A 112 15.93 21.87 0.14
N SER A 113 15.79 22.55 -1.01
CA SER A 113 15.22 23.89 -1.11
C SER A 113 13.71 23.93 -0.85
N ASP A 114 13.02 22.85 -1.23
CA ASP A 114 11.62 22.56 -0.95
C ASP A 114 11.37 22.34 0.54
N TRP A 115 12.11 21.43 1.19
CA TRP A 115 12.00 21.16 2.62
C TRP A 115 12.20 22.43 3.45
N GLU A 116 13.25 23.20 3.17
CA GLU A 116 13.51 24.48 3.84
C GLU A 116 12.36 25.48 3.63
N PHE A 117 11.79 25.53 2.43
CA PHE A 117 10.67 26.42 2.12
C PHE A 117 9.38 26.02 2.86
N PHE A 118 9.02 24.73 2.82
CA PHE A 118 7.85 24.22 3.53
C PHE A 118 7.97 24.42 5.04
N LEU A 119 9.16 24.21 5.61
CA LEU A 119 9.39 24.49 7.02
C LEU A 119 9.19 25.97 7.35
N ARG A 120 9.67 26.89 6.50
CA ARG A 120 9.39 28.33 6.70
C ARG A 120 7.90 28.64 6.59
N ALA A 121 7.18 27.96 5.70
CA ALA A 121 5.74 28.09 5.56
C ALA A 121 4.99 27.62 6.80
N ASP A 122 5.27 26.40 7.28
CA ASP A 122 4.66 25.84 8.49
C ASP A 122 4.94 26.74 9.72
N LEU A 123 6.21 27.14 9.93
CA LEU A 123 6.57 28.04 11.03
C LEU A 123 5.98 29.46 10.91
N ALA A 124 5.52 29.87 9.73
CA ALA A 124 4.79 31.11 9.52
C ALA A 124 3.26 30.95 9.73
N GLY A 125 2.81 29.77 10.16
CA GLY A 125 1.41 29.43 10.38
C GLY A 125 0.64 29.26 9.07
N LEU A 126 1.32 28.87 7.97
CA LEU A 126 0.66 28.49 6.72
C LEU A 126 0.16 27.06 6.80
N GLU A 127 -1.05 26.82 6.29
CA GLU A 127 -1.61 25.49 6.27
C GLU A 127 -1.05 24.68 5.10
N ILE A 128 -0.39 23.57 5.41
CA ILE A 128 0.14 22.60 4.46
C ILE A 128 -0.66 21.31 4.59
N ILE A 129 -1.32 20.89 3.52
CA ILE A 129 -2.02 19.59 3.47
C ILE A 129 -1.31 18.64 2.52
N THR A 130 -1.51 17.34 2.74
CA THR A 130 -1.10 16.30 1.80
C THR A 130 -2.34 15.61 1.22
N VAL A 131 -2.44 15.54 -0.11
CA VAL A 131 -3.38 14.62 -0.77
C VAL A 131 -2.83 13.20 -0.62
N PRO A 132 -3.59 12.25 -0.03
CA PRO A 132 -3.12 10.90 0.25
C PRO A 132 -3.12 9.99 -1.01
N GLU A 133 -2.76 10.56 -2.16
CA GLU A 133 -2.69 9.87 -3.44
C GLU A 133 -1.36 10.16 -4.12
N PRO A 134 -0.81 9.21 -4.91
CA PRO A 134 0.28 9.53 -5.81
C PRO A 134 -0.23 10.33 -7.00
N LEU A 135 0.34 11.51 -7.25
CA LEU A 135 -0.06 12.36 -8.39
C LEU A 135 1.07 12.58 -9.41
N TYR A 136 2.25 12.02 -9.17
CA TYR A 136 3.34 12.10 -10.13
C TYR A 136 4.34 10.94 -9.97
N TRP A 137 5.07 10.72 -11.06
CA TRP A 137 6.26 9.90 -11.10
C TRP A 137 7.48 10.71 -10.71
N TYR A 138 8.24 10.19 -9.75
CA TYR A 138 9.57 10.69 -9.40
C TYR A 138 10.62 9.79 -10.06
N ARG A 139 11.39 10.32 -11.01
CA ARG A 139 12.44 9.55 -11.69
C ARG A 139 13.75 9.64 -10.93
N SER A 140 14.23 8.49 -10.46
CA SER A 140 15.48 8.38 -9.73
C SER A 140 16.61 7.92 -10.63
N ALA A 141 17.32 8.88 -11.22
CA ALA A 141 18.54 8.60 -11.99
C ALA A 141 19.76 8.50 -11.06
N PRO A 142 20.75 7.62 -11.31
CA PRO A 142 22.01 7.57 -10.56
C PRO A 142 22.76 8.91 -10.51
N THR A 143 22.64 9.74 -11.54
CA THR A 143 23.21 11.08 -11.64
C THR A 143 22.30 12.19 -11.10
N GLY A 144 21.12 11.83 -10.61
CA GLY A 144 20.10 12.77 -10.12
C GLY A 144 20.55 13.52 -8.87
N MET A 145 20.01 14.73 -8.69
CA MET A 145 20.41 15.63 -7.60
C MET A 145 20.14 15.02 -6.22
N ASN A 146 19.02 14.33 -6.05
CA ASN A 146 18.65 13.69 -4.79
C ASN A 146 19.66 12.61 -4.36
N ARG A 147 20.06 11.72 -5.27
CA ARG A 147 21.01 10.62 -4.98
C ARG A 147 22.44 11.11 -4.72
N ASN A 148 22.81 12.28 -5.25
CA ASN A 148 24.15 12.85 -5.13
C ASN A 148 24.21 14.05 -4.17
N ALA A 149 23.16 14.23 -3.35
CA ALA A 149 23.07 15.36 -2.44
C ALA A 149 24.07 15.25 -1.27
N GLU A 150 24.75 16.35 -0.95
CA GLU A 150 25.55 16.47 0.27
C GLU A 150 24.62 16.72 1.47
N TRP A 151 24.09 15.65 2.05
CA TRP A 151 23.05 15.72 3.08
C TRP A 151 23.45 16.55 4.30
N LEU A 152 24.71 16.44 4.77
CA LEU A 152 25.19 17.23 5.91
C LEU A 152 25.14 18.73 5.61
N ARG A 153 25.57 19.13 4.40
CA ARG A 153 25.52 20.52 3.97
C ARG A 153 24.08 21.01 3.87
N ASN A 154 23.19 20.20 3.33
CA ASN A 154 21.76 20.52 3.22
C ASN A 154 21.04 20.67 4.56
N ARG A 155 21.59 20.15 5.67
CA ARG A 155 21.01 20.38 7.01
C ARG A 155 21.24 21.81 7.50
N ARG A 156 22.25 22.53 7.01
CA ARG A 156 22.61 23.85 7.54
C ARG A 156 21.48 24.89 7.37
N PRO A 157 20.88 25.08 6.18
CA PRO A 157 19.79 26.04 6.03
C PRO A 157 18.53 25.64 6.82
N ILE A 158 18.24 24.34 6.93
CA ILE A 158 17.14 23.82 7.75
C ILE A 158 17.35 24.21 9.22
N ILE A 159 18.53 23.93 9.77
CA ILE A 159 18.90 24.31 11.15
C ILE A 159 18.78 25.83 11.36
N ASP A 160 19.16 26.64 10.38
CA ASP A 160 19.07 28.10 10.51
C ASP A 160 17.63 28.62 10.51
N VAL A 161 16.69 27.92 9.84
CA VAL A 161 15.25 28.17 9.99
C VAL A 161 14.79 27.80 11.40
N PHE A 162 15.16 26.62 11.88
CA PHE A 162 14.85 26.17 13.25
C PHE A 162 15.37 27.12 14.34
N ARG A 163 16.61 27.61 14.22
CA ARG A 163 17.25 28.51 15.21
C ARG A 163 16.50 29.81 15.42
N LYS A 164 15.80 30.31 14.40
CA LYS A 164 14.99 31.53 14.50
C LYS A 164 13.71 31.29 15.30
N HIS A 165 13.29 30.03 15.41
CA HIS A 165 12.12 29.62 16.18
C HIS A 165 12.51 29.32 17.64
N LYS A 166 11.82 29.93 18.60
CA LYS A 166 12.04 29.68 20.03
C LYS A 166 11.29 28.43 20.43
N PHE A 167 12.01 27.31 20.53
CA PHE A 167 11.43 26.05 20.99
C PHE A 167 11.08 26.07 22.48
N ALA A 168 9.85 25.69 22.81
CA ALA A 168 9.40 25.50 24.18
C ALA A 168 9.65 24.07 24.71
N HIS A 169 9.87 23.08 23.81
CA HIS A 169 9.88 21.65 24.13
C HIS A 169 11.18 20.95 23.68
N THR A 170 12.31 21.31 24.30
CA THR A 170 13.63 20.74 23.96
C THR A 170 13.78 19.25 24.29
N ASP A 171 12.89 18.71 25.12
CA ASP A 171 12.75 17.29 25.44
C ASP A 171 12.33 16.45 24.22
N MET A 172 11.57 17.02 23.30
CA MET A 172 11.23 16.35 22.04
C MET A 172 12.45 16.04 21.18
N PHE A 173 13.54 16.82 21.24
CA PHE A 173 14.75 16.52 20.47
C PHE A 173 15.42 15.21 20.91
N VAL A 174 15.30 14.85 22.19
CA VAL A 174 15.81 13.56 22.72
C VAL A 174 14.93 12.41 22.22
N GLN A 175 13.60 12.56 22.31
CA GLN A 175 12.69 11.54 21.78
C GLN A 175 12.83 11.37 20.26
N LEU A 176 12.96 12.47 19.53
CA LEU A 176 13.19 12.49 18.08
C LEU A 176 14.46 11.74 17.69
N GLY A 177 15.56 11.94 18.41
CA GLY A 177 16.82 11.21 18.19
C GLY A 177 16.74 9.71 18.56
N ILE A 178 15.94 9.35 19.54
CA ILE A 178 15.68 7.95 19.90
C ILE A 178 14.82 7.31 18.80
N SER A 179 13.62 7.84 18.55
CA SER A 179 12.65 7.29 17.60
C SER A 179 13.19 7.16 16.17
N SER A 180 14.02 8.11 15.71
CA SER A 180 14.62 8.03 14.36
C SER A 180 15.61 6.87 14.20
N ASN A 181 16.21 6.41 15.30
CA ASN A 181 17.22 5.35 15.29
C ASN A 181 16.67 4.01 15.80
N THR A 182 15.60 4.00 16.60
CA THR A 182 15.06 2.79 17.21
C THR A 182 14.64 1.75 16.18
N ALA A 183 13.92 2.12 15.12
CA ALA A 183 13.43 1.12 14.14
C ALA A 183 14.58 0.42 13.40
N SER A 184 15.59 1.17 12.94
CA SER A 184 16.78 0.61 12.32
C SER A 184 17.62 -0.19 13.32
N HIS A 185 17.81 0.35 14.53
CA HIS A 185 18.58 -0.31 15.57
C HIS A 185 17.93 -1.61 16.06
N GLU A 186 16.60 -1.66 16.21
CA GLU A 186 15.85 -2.87 16.55
C GLU A 186 15.94 -3.91 15.44
N LYS A 187 15.87 -3.50 14.16
CA LYS A 187 16.09 -4.42 13.04
C LYS A 187 17.51 -5.00 13.07
N ASP A 188 18.52 -4.16 13.25
CA ASP A 188 19.92 -4.58 13.31
C ASP A 188 20.22 -5.45 14.54
N LEU A 189 19.63 -5.13 15.71
CA LEU A 189 19.68 -5.94 16.92
C LEU A 189 19.02 -7.31 16.73
N ASN A 190 17.86 -7.37 16.08
CA ASN A 190 17.19 -8.63 15.80
C ASN A 190 18.01 -9.50 14.84
N LEU A 191 18.64 -8.92 13.82
CA LEU A 191 19.59 -9.61 12.95
C LEU A 191 20.81 -10.11 13.72
N TRP A 192 21.39 -9.26 14.57
CA TRP A 192 22.55 -9.62 15.40
C TRP A 192 22.22 -10.71 16.43
N ASN A 193 21.01 -10.73 16.99
CA ASN A 193 20.55 -11.79 17.89
C ASN A 193 20.46 -13.15 17.20
N LEU A 194 20.24 -13.21 15.88
CA LEU A 194 20.32 -14.46 15.12
C LEU A 194 21.75 -15.01 15.08
N GLU A 195 22.76 -14.13 15.01
CA GLU A 195 24.18 -14.53 15.04
C GLU A 195 24.61 -15.08 16.41
N LEU A 196 23.98 -14.59 17.49
CA LEU A 196 24.24 -15.04 18.86
C LEU A 196 23.55 -16.37 19.22
N ARG A 197 22.69 -16.92 18.35
CA ARG A 197 22.16 -18.29 18.47
C ARG A 197 23.13 -19.30 17.85
N VAL A 198 24.30 -19.44 18.49
CA VAL A 198 25.52 -20.13 18.03
C VAL A 198 25.38 -21.64 17.69
N LYS A 199 24.19 -22.24 17.69
CA LYS A 199 24.03 -23.70 17.50
C LYS A 199 23.34 -24.15 16.22
N ASP A 200 22.86 -23.23 15.39
CA ASP A 200 22.11 -23.61 14.20
C ASP A 200 22.52 -22.76 12.98
N GLU A 201 23.21 -23.42 12.05
CA GLU A 201 23.79 -22.84 10.83
C GLU A 201 22.76 -22.13 9.94
N ARG A 202 21.48 -22.49 10.07
CA ARG A 202 20.38 -21.89 9.29
C ARG A 202 20.11 -20.46 9.71
N TYR A 203 20.20 -20.15 11.00
CA TYR A 203 20.03 -18.78 11.49
C TYR A 203 21.19 -17.86 11.07
N LEU A 204 22.40 -18.41 10.96
CA LEU A 204 23.58 -17.69 10.42
C LEU A 204 23.47 -17.45 8.91
N ARG A 205 22.95 -18.42 8.16
CA ARG A 205 22.66 -18.24 6.72
C ARG A 205 21.53 -17.23 6.50
N LEU A 206 20.55 -17.19 7.40
CA LEU A 206 19.46 -16.23 7.35
C LEU A 206 19.95 -14.80 7.63
N SER A 207 20.86 -14.60 8.60
CA SER A 207 21.38 -13.27 8.94
C SER A 207 22.34 -12.70 7.90
N SER A 208 22.98 -13.54 7.09
CA SER A 208 23.99 -13.14 6.11
C SER A 208 23.45 -12.85 4.70
N GLY A 209 22.18 -13.21 4.42
CA GLY A 209 21.54 -13.01 3.12
C GLY A 209 20.72 -11.71 3.01
N PRO A 210 20.42 -11.23 1.79
CA PRO A 210 19.50 -10.11 1.59
C PRO A 210 18.08 -10.46 2.04
N ALA A 211 17.44 -9.53 2.78
CA ALA A 211 16.06 -9.66 3.20
C ALA A 211 15.12 -9.82 2.00
N ASN A 212 14.08 -10.64 2.15
CA ASN A 212 13.06 -10.95 1.12
C ASN A 212 13.58 -11.68 -0.13
N ALA A 213 14.82 -12.17 -0.14
CA ALA A 213 15.26 -13.10 -1.17
C ALA A 213 14.49 -14.42 -1.09
N ALA A 214 14.21 -15.05 -2.24
CA ALA A 214 13.51 -16.34 -2.29
C ALA A 214 14.18 -17.40 -1.40
N ASP A 215 15.52 -17.44 -1.39
CA ASP A 215 16.28 -18.37 -0.57
C ASP A 215 16.20 -18.06 0.94
N ALA A 216 16.07 -16.78 1.31
CA ALA A 216 15.86 -16.36 2.70
C ALA A 216 14.44 -16.69 3.18
N MET A 217 13.44 -16.50 2.31
CA MET A 217 12.05 -16.89 2.58
C MET A 217 11.91 -18.41 2.71
N GLN A 218 12.59 -19.18 1.86
CA GLN A 218 12.66 -20.63 1.97
C GLN A 218 13.29 -21.08 3.29
N LEU A 219 14.42 -20.48 3.68
CA LEU A 219 15.10 -20.80 4.93
C LEU A 219 14.25 -20.44 6.17
N LEU A 220 13.52 -19.33 6.12
CA LEU A 220 12.52 -18.96 7.14
C LEU A 220 11.37 -19.96 7.22
N ALA A 221 10.90 -20.47 6.08
CA ALA A 221 9.87 -21.48 6.04
C ALA A 221 10.34 -22.81 6.66
N GLU A 222 11.58 -23.24 6.38
CA GLU A 222 12.19 -24.43 6.97
C GLU A 222 12.32 -24.33 8.49
N ILE A 223 12.69 -23.15 8.99
CA ILE A 223 12.75 -22.85 10.42
C ILE A 223 11.35 -22.90 11.03
N ALA A 224 10.38 -22.21 10.43
CA ALA A 224 9.00 -22.19 10.90
C ALA A 224 8.37 -23.59 10.95
N ALA A 225 8.61 -24.43 9.94
CA ALA A 225 8.12 -25.80 9.90
C ALA A 225 8.64 -26.63 11.08
N ARG A 226 9.95 -26.56 11.38
CA ARG A 226 10.55 -27.31 12.51
C ARG A 226 10.18 -26.76 13.88
N GLU A 227 9.86 -25.48 13.99
CA GLU A 227 9.32 -24.89 15.22
C GLU A 227 7.82 -25.21 15.43
N GLY A 228 7.23 -26.06 14.59
CA GLY A 228 5.83 -26.46 14.70
C GLY A 228 4.85 -25.38 14.21
N ARG A 229 5.28 -24.50 13.29
CA ARG A 229 4.47 -23.42 12.69
C ARG A 229 4.18 -23.68 11.20
N PRO A 230 3.43 -24.74 10.85
CA PRO A 230 3.24 -25.17 9.46
C PRO A 230 2.53 -24.13 8.58
N ASP A 231 1.51 -23.43 9.08
CA ASP A 231 0.79 -22.39 8.32
C ASP A 231 1.70 -21.22 7.94
N THR A 232 2.64 -20.88 8.83
CA THR A 232 3.65 -19.83 8.57
C THR A 232 4.63 -20.30 7.50
N ALA A 233 5.07 -21.56 7.55
CA ALA A 233 5.97 -22.13 6.53
C ALA A 233 5.32 -22.16 5.14
N ILE A 234 4.06 -22.61 5.04
CA ILE A 234 3.30 -22.65 3.78
C ILE A 234 3.13 -21.24 3.20
N SER A 235 2.77 -20.26 4.04
CA SER A 235 2.61 -18.88 3.62
C SER A 235 3.91 -18.27 3.09
N LEU A 236 5.03 -18.52 3.77
CA LEU A 236 6.35 -18.04 3.35
C LEU A 236 6.81 -18.69 2.02
N LEU A 237 6.51 -19.98 1.82
CA LEU A 237 6.81 -20.67 0.56
C LEU A 237 5.94 -20.19 -0.59
N ALA A 238 4.66 -19.89 -0.34
CA ALA A 238 3.77 -19.34 -1.34
C ALA A 238 4.28 -17.97 -1.83
N HIS A 239 4.81 -17.17 -0.89
CA HIS A 239 5.41 -15.87 -1.18
C HIS A 239 6.75 -15.96 -1.92
N ALA A 240 7.47 -17.08 -1.82
CA ALA A 240 8.75 -17.30 -2.50
C ALA A 240 8.61 -17.60 -4.01
N GLY A 241 7.39 -17.83 -4.51
CA GLY A 241 7.07 -17.80 -5.94
C GLY A 241 7.68 -18.90 -6.82
N ARG A 242 8.04 -20.06 -6.26
CA ARG A 242 8.57 -21.20 -7.05
C ARG A 242 7.45 -22.14 -7.53
N SER A 243 7.57 -22.64 -8.76
CA SER A 243 6.60 -23.49 -9.45
C SER A 243 6.37 -24.88 -8.82
N ASP A 244 7.35 -25.38 -8.07
CA ASP A 244 7.28 -26.71 -7.42
C ASP A 244 6.74 -26.62 -5.98
N PHE A 245 5.82 -25.70 -5.74
CA PHE A 245 5.24 -25.35 -4.44
C PHE A 245 4.77 -26.59 -3.66
N THR A 246 4.03 -27.50 -4.28
CA THR A 246 3.43 -28.66 -3.60
C THR A 246 4.46 -29.71 -3.19
N LEU A 247 5.48 -29.96 -4.03
CA LEU A 247 6.55 -30.94 -3.75
C LEU A 247 7.50 -30.42 -2.68
N GLY A 248 7.91 -29.15 -2.77
CA GLY A 248 8.80 -28.53 -1.79
C GLY A 248 8.18 -28.40 -0.39
N VAL A 249 6.87 -28.14 -0.31
CA VAL A 249 6.13 -28.08 0.97
C VAL A 249 6.07 -29.47 1.62
N VAL A 250 5.74 -30.51 0.85
CA VAL A 250 5.61 -31.89 1.37
C VAL A 250 6.96 -32.41 1.86
N ASP A 251 8.04 -32.25 1.09
CA ASP A 251 9.38 -32.69 1.49
C ASP A 251 9.89 -31.94 2.73
N MET A 252 9.61 -30.63 2.83
CA MET A 252 10.01 -29.81 3.98
C MET A 252 9.24 -30.16 5.24
N LEU A 253 7.93 -30.38 5.14
CA LEU A 253 7.10 -30.82 6.26
C LEU A 253 7.44 -32.25 6.70
N ASN A 254 7.78 -33.14 5.76
CA ASN A 254 8.23 -34.50 6.05
C ASN A 254 9.60 -34.53 6.74
N ALA A 255 10.55 -33.69 6.30
CA ALA A 255 11.86 -33.57 6.95
C ALA A 255 11.76 -33.00 8.37
N ALA A 256 10.74 -32.18 8.66
CA ALA A 256 10.42 -31.72 10.01
C ALA A 256 9.67 -32.79 10.83
N ALA A 257 8.93 -33.70 10.17
CA ALA A 257 8.15 -34.74 10.82
C ALA A 257 9.02 -35.80 11.51
N ASP A 258 10.21 -36.13 11.01
CA ASP A 258 11.10 -37.15 11.64
C ASP A 258 11.51 -36.85 13.10
N GLU A 259 11.30 -35.62 13.60
CA GLU A 259 11.55 -35.25 15.01
C GLU A 259 10.27 -35.03 15.84
N THR A 260 9.08 -34.91 15.22
CA THR A 260 7.79 -34.67 15.92
C THR A 260 6.59 -35.24 15.15
N VAL A 261 6.24 -36.51 15.40
CA VAL A 261 5.08 -37.22 14.81
C VAL A 261 4.09 -37.52 15.94
N PRO A 262 2.95 -36.81 16.08
CA PRO A 262 1.69 -37.37 15.55
C PRO A 262 0.59 -36.37 15.12
N GLU A 263 0.75 -35.05 15.27
CA GLU A 263 -0.39 -34.10 15.10
C GLU A 263 -0.60 -33.62 13.64
N LEU A 264 0.43 -33.71 12.79
CA LEU A 264 0.44 -33.13 11.43
C LEU A 264 -0.51 -33.79 10.43
N HIS A 265 -0.92 -35.05 10.63
CA HIS A 265 -1.87 -35.69 9.73
C HIS A 265 -3.31 -35.19 9.93
N SER A 266 -3.63 -34.60 11.09
CA SER A 266 -4.96 -34.03 11.35
C SER A 266 -5.11 -32.60 10.84
N SER A 267 -4.01 -31.93 10.47
CA SER A 267 -3.98 -30.49 10.12
C SER A 267 -3.92 -30.18 8.62
N LEU A 268 -3.84 -31.18 7.74
CA LEU A 268 -3.76 -30.94 6.29
C LEU A 268 -5.10 -30.55 5.64
N TYR A 269 -6.20 -30.72 6.36
CA TYR A 269 -7.53 -30.28 5.93
C TYR A 269 -8.18 -29.52 7.08
N ARG A 270 -8.43 -28.23 6.88
CA ARG A 270 -9.15 -27.38 7.82
C ARG A 270 -10.33 -26.76 7.09
N GLU A 271 -11.53 -27.03 7.59
CA GLU A 271 -12.71 -26.26 7.22
C GLU A 271 -12.75 -25.00 8.08
N GLN A 272 -12.90 -23.87 7.41
CA GLN A 272 -13.07 -22.57 8.04
C GLN A 272 -14.41 -21.99 7.63
N TYR A 273 -15.26 -21.72 8.62
CA TYR A 273 -16.50 -20.99 8.40
C TYR A 273 -16.24 -19.49 8.41
N LEU A 274 -16.79 -18.76 7.43
CA LEU A 274 -16.72 -17.31 7.39
C LEU A 274 -17.84 -16.72 8.25
N SER A 275 -17.47 -15.92 9.25
CA SER A 275 -18.44 -15.17 10.06
C SER A 275 -18.94 -13.92 9.32
N ALA A 276 -19.92 -13.21 9.88
CA ALA A 276 -20.40 -11.95 9.32
C ALA A 276 -19.34 -10.85 9.17
N GLU A 277 -18.20 -10.93 9.86
CA GLU A 277 -17.17 -9.88 9.80
C GLU A 277 -16.44 -9.83 8.44
N PRO A 278 -15.88 -10.94 7.92
CA PRO A 278 -15.40 -11.00 6.53
C PRO A 278 -16.46 -10.60 5.50
N LEU A 279 -17.72 -11.02 5.69
CA LEU A 279 -18.81 -10.72 4.76
C LEU A 279 -19.12 -9.23 4.63
N ARG A 280 -18.93 -8.44 5.70
CA ARG A 280 -19.11 -6.98 5.69
C ARG A 280 -18.06 -6.23 4.88
N LEU A 281 -16.91 -6.86 4.65
CA LEU A 281 -15.82 -6.31 3.87
C LEU A 281 -15.93 -6.72 2.38
N ALA A 282 -17.02 -7.39 2.00
CA ALA A 282 -17.28 -7.73 0.62
C ALA A 282 -17.36 -6.46 -0.24
N HIS A 283 -16.60 -6.46 -1.34
CA HIS A 283 -16.79 -5.46 -2.39
C HIS A 283 -17.92 -5.95 -3.30
N VAL A 284 -19.01 -5.18 -3.39
CA VAL A 284 -20.18 -5.54 -4.20
C VAL A 284 -20.25 -4.67 -5.46
N ALA A 285 -20.49 -5.29 -6.62
CA ALA A 285 -20.62 -4.60 -7.91
C ALA A 285 -21.50 -5.38 -8.90
N SER A 286 -21.90 -4.73 -10.00
CA SER A 286 -22.67 -5.33 -11.10
C SER A 286 -22.00 -5.19 -12.47
N HIS A 287 -22.32 -6.09 -13.40
CA HIS A 287 -21.83 -6.12 -14.79
C HIS A 287 -22.98 -6.44 -15.78
N PRO A 288 -23.08 -5.83 -16.98
CA PRO A 288 -22.15 -4.90 -17.63
C PRO A 288 -22.27 -3.40 -17.25
N ASP A 289 -23.11 -3.02 -16.28
CA ASP A 289 -23.22 -1.62 -15.83
C ASP A 289 -23.40 -1.48 -14.31
N ALA A 290 -22.85 -0.40 -13.75
CA ALA A 290 -22.88 -0.04 -12.34
C ALA A 290 -24.18 0.71 -12.00
N VAL A 291 -25.15 0.01 -11.40
CA VAL A 291 -26.33 0.68 -10.81
C VAL A 291 -25.91 1.27 -9.47
N ALA A 292 -26.16 2.57 -9.28
CA ALA A 292 -25.72 3.33 -8.10
C ALA A 292 -26.34 2.86 -6.76
N ASP A 293 -27.38 2.04 -6.82
CA ASP A 293 -28.15 1.58 -5.64
C ASP A 293 -28.31 0.04 -5.64
N LEU A 294 -27.20 -0.71 -5.63
CA LEU A 294 -27.26 -2.16 -5.37
C LEU A 294 -27.58 -2.40 -3.89
N LEU A 295 -28.68 -3.08 -3.61
CA LEU A 295 -28.99 -3.49 -2.24
C LEU A 295 -28.09 -4.67 -1.84
N SER A 296 -27.30 -4.46 -0.79
CA SER A 296 -26.59 -5.53 -0.09
C SER A 296 -26.57 -5.27 1.41
N TYR A 297 -26.71 -6.33 2.21
CA TYR A 297 -26.61 -6.25 3.66
C TYR A 297 -26.13 -7.58 4.25
N VAL A 298 -25.63 -7.54 5.48
CA VAL A 298 -25.11 -8.71 6.18
C VAL A 298 -25.90 -8.96 7.47
N GLU A 299 -26.45 -10.16 7.61
CA GLU A 299 -27.07 -10.64 8.85
C GLU A 299 -26.05 -11.39 9.71
N ARG A 300 -26.23 -11.32 11.03
CA ARG A 300 -25.34 -11.95 12.03
C ARG A 300 -25.88 -13.25 12.61
N SER A 301 -27.11 -13.62 12.28
CA SER A 301 -27.79 -14.78 12.86
C SER A 301 -28.95 -15.22 11.97
N PRO A 302 -28.67 -16.05 10.94
CA PRO A 302 -27.37 -16.63 10.56
C PRO A 302 -26.39 -15.64 9.91
N ASP A 303 -25.09 -15.98 9.87
CA ASP A 303 -24.07 -15.20 9.16
C ASP A 303 -24.31 -15.29 7.64
N GLN A 304 -24.90 -14.26 7.05
CA GLN A 304 -25.34 -14.28 5.64
C GLN A 304 -25.09 -12.93 4.97
N LEU A 305 -24.74 -12.97 3.68
CA LEU A 305 -24.63 -11.81 2.80
C LEU A 305 -25.78 -11.84 1.80
N PHE A 306 -26.59 -10.79 1.81
CA PHE A 306 -27.67 -10.58 0.85
C PHE A 306 -27.17 -9.73 -0.31
N LEU A 307 -27.50 -10.16 -1.53
CA LEU A 307 -27.17 -9.49 -2.78
C LEU A 307 -28.41 -9.40 -3.65
N GLU A 308 -28.67 -8.22 -4.19
CA GLU A 308 -29.75 -8.02 -5.13
C GLU A 308 -29.26 -8.16 -6.57
N ALA A 309 -29.91 -9.03 -7.36
CA ALA A 309 -29.70 -9.13 -8.80
C ALA A 309 -30.88 -8.50 -9.58
N ARG A 310 -30.61 -7.55 -10.49
CA ARG A 310 -31.64 -6.86 -11.31
C ARG A 310 -31.35 -6.93 -12.79
N GLY A 311 -32.41 -7.04 -13.60
CA GLY A 311 -32.40 -6.67 -15.02
C GLY A 311 -31.49 -7.51 -15.93
N GLY A 312 -31.18 -8.75 -15.57
CA GLY A 312 -30.27 -9.61 -16.33
C GLY A 312 -28.78 -9.30 -16.11
N ASN A 313 -28.46 -8.41 -15.17
CA ASN A 313 -27.07 -8.13 -14.77
C ASN A 313 -26.57 -9.16 -13.77
N VAL A 314 -25.27 -9.45 -13.83
CA VAL A 314 -24.58 -10.24 -12.81
C VAL A 314 -24.20 -9.33 -11.65
N THR A 315 -24.63 -9.68 -10.44
CA THR A 315 -24.21 -9.02 -9.19
C THR A 315 -23.21 -9.90 -8.47
N MET A 316 -22.08 -9.32 -8.09
CA MET A 316 -20.93 -10.04 -7.56
C MET A 316 -20.54 -9.48 -6.20
N ALA A 317 -20.15 -10.37 -5.28
CA ALA A 317 -19.48 -10.03 -4.04
C ALA A 317 -18.07 -10.61 -4.02
N LEU A 318 -17.07 -9.74 -3.95
CA LEU A 318 -15.67 -10.13 -3.85
C LEU A 318 -15.18 -10.03 -2.41
N LEU A 319 -14.85 -11.18 -1.82
CA LEU A 319 -14.26 -11.30 -0.50
C LEU A 319 -12.74 -11.40 -0.61
N LYS A 320 -12.02 -10.32 -0.28
CA LYS A 320 -10.54 -10.29 -0.37
C LYS A 320 -9.91 -10.84 0.91
N GLY A 321 -8.87 -11.66 0.76
CA GLY A 321 -8.07 -12.17 1.87
C GLY A 321 -8.78 -13.18 2.78
N VAL A 322 -9.94 -13.71 2.36
CA VAL A 322 -10.67 -14.72 3.13
C VAL A 322 -10.16 -16.14 2.89
N CYS A 323 -9.48 -16.37 1.76
CA CYS A 323 -8.87 -17.64 1.41
C CYS A 323 -7.37 -17.61 1.74
N PRO A 324 -6.89 -18.40 2.71
CA PRO A 324 -5.47 -18.60 2.94
C PRO A 324 -4.74 -19.17 1.70
N PRO A 325 -3.40 -19.03 1.61
CA PRO A 325 -2.61 -19.76 0.61
C PRO A 325 -2.83 -21.27 0.72
N GLY A 326 -3.19 -21.93 -0.39
CA GLY A 326 -3.45 -23.38 -0.43
C GLY A 326 -4.91 -23.81 -0.30
N VAL A 327 -5.88 -22.88 -0.28
CA VAL A 327 -7.30 -23.23 -0.38
C VAL A 327 -7.56 -23.92 -1.74
N ILE A 328 -8.13 -25.12 -1.68
CA ILE A 328 -8.43 -25.95 -2.86
C ILE A 328 -9.93 -26.02 -3.20
N GLY A 329 -10.79 -25.47 -2.35
CA GLY A 329 -12.24 -25.50 -2.53
C GLY A 329 -12.95 -24.57 -1.56
N ALA A 330 -14.15 -24.14 -1.93
CA ALA A 330 -15.02 -23.31 -1.11
C ALA A 330 -16.46 -23.80 -1.34
N SER A 331 -17.30 -23.76 -0.32
CA SER A 331 -18.71 -24.04 -0.48
C SER A 331 -19.57 -23.00 0.23
N CYS A 332 -20.78 -22.80 -0.28
CA CYS A 332 -21.76 -21.93 0.34
C CYS A 332 -23.17 -22.48 0.17
N TRP A 333 -24.06 -22.08 1.08
CA TRP A 333 -25.49 -22.30 0.92
C TRP A 333 -26.13 -21.04 0.36
N ILE A 334 -26.97 -21.19 -0.66
CA ILE A 334 -27.73 -20.10 -1.26
C ILE A 334 -29.21 -20.44 -1.32
N TYR A 335 -30.06 -19.43 -1.11
CA TYR A 335 -31.49 -19.50 -1.32
C TYR A 335 -31.97 -18.16 -1.91
N LEU A 336 -33.12 -18.19 -2.57
CA LEU A 336 -33.84 -16.98 -2.97
C LEU A 336 -34.87 -16.64 -1.90
N ASP A 337 -34.91 -15.37 -1.49
CA ASP A 337 -35.83 -14.89 -0.45
C ASP A 337 -37.20 -14.47 -1.01
N GLU A 338 -37.34 -14.39 -2.33
CA GLU A 338 -38.58 -13.95 -2.99
C GLU A 338 -38.94 -14.84 -4.19
N ASP A 339 -40.23 -14.90 -4.52
CA ASP A 339 -40.75 -15.56 -5.72
C ASP A 339 -40.32 -14.79 -6.98
N LEU A 340 -39.64 -15.47 -7.91
CA LEU A 340 -39.24 -14.90 -9.20
C LEU A 340 -40.18 -15.30 -10.33
N THR A 341 -40.30 -14.43 -11.33
CA THR A 341 -41.01 -14.72 -12.59
C THR A 341 -40.10 -15.32 -13.67
N GLY A 342 -38.81 -15.54 -13.38
CA GLY A 342 -37.79 -16.00 -14.33
C GLY A 342 -36.69 -16.83 -13.68
N THR A 343 -35.70 -17.25 -14.48
CA THR A 343 -34.57 -18.07 -14.01
C THR A 343 -33.55 -17.24 -13.24
N ALA A 344 -33.07 -17.79 -12.13
CA ALA A 344 -31.93 -17.26 -11.38
C ALA A 344 -30.83 -18.31 -11.29
N GLN A 345 -29.59 -17.86 -11.41
CA GLN A 345 -28.41 -18.72 -11.35
C GLN A 345 -27.37 -18.12 -10.41
N PHE A 346 -26.52 -18.97 -9.85
CA PHE A 346 -25.43 -18.57 -8.97
C PHE A 346 -24.15 -19.36 -9.26
N GLN A 347 -23.01 -18.73 -9.04
CA GLN A 347 -21.69 -19.33 -9.21
C GLN A 347 -20.76 -18.90 -8.08
N LEU A 348 -19.92 -19.83 -7.63
CA LEU A 348 -18.85 -19.61 -6.65
C LEU A 348 -17.50 -19.87 -7.31
N ALA A 349 -16.52 -19.01 -7.07
CA ALA A 349 -15.16 -19.17 -7.59
C ALA A 349 -14.12 -18.67 -6.58
N ILE A 350 -12.99 -19.38 -6.52
CA ILE A 350 -11.76 -18.92 -5.86
C ILE A 350 -10.88 -18.29 -6.94
N VAL A 351 -10.52 -17.02 -6.75
CA VAL A 351 -9.82 -16.22 -7.76
C VAL A 351 -8.63 -15.50 -7.14
N ASP A 352 -7.59 -15.27 -7.95
CA ASP A 352 -6.54 -14.32 -7.60
C ASP A 352 -7.02 -12.89 -7.85
N ALA A 353 -7.45 -12.24 -6.77
CA ALA A 353 -8.06 -10.93 -6.80
C ALA A 353 -7.08 -9.75 -6.68
N GLU A 354 -5.77 -9.99 -6.47
CA GLU A 354 -4.82 -8.90 -6.23
C GLU A 354 -4.60 -8.01 -7.46
N ASN A 355 -4.88 -8.51 -8.67
CA ASN A 355 -4.59 -7.81 -9.92
C ASN A 355 -5.76 -7.71 -10.93
N GLN A 356 -6.98 -8.09 -10.56
CA GLN A 356 -8.11 -8.18 -11.48
C GLN A 356 -9.22 -7.17 -11.18
N THR A 357 -9.85 -6.62 -12.21
CA THR A 357 -11.03 -5.76 -12.13
C THR A 357 -12.32 -6.59 -12.08
N PHE A 358 -13.42 -6.00 -11.59
CA PHE A 358 -14.73 -6.66 -11.59
C PHE A 358 -15.18 -7.10 -12.99
N GLY A 359 -14.87 -6.32 -14.03
CA GLY A 359 -15.20 -6.70 -15.41
C GLY A 359 -14.40 -7.92 -15.90
N GLU A 360 -13.13 -8.00 -15.54
CA GLU A 360 -12.29 -9.17 -15.85
C GLU A 360 -12.77 -10.41 -15.09
N LEU A 361 -13.10 -10.26 -13.81
CA LEU A 361 -13.68 -11.32 -12.98
C LEU A 361 -15.03 -11.79 -13.50
N ALA A 362 -15.92 -10.87 -13.90
CA ALA A 362 -17.20 -11.20 -14.51
C ALA A 362 -17.02 -11.98 -15.83
N GLY A 363 -16.09 -11.55 -16.68
CA GLY A 363 -15.76 -12.26 -17.92
C GLY A 363 -15.19 -13.66 -17.69
N MET A 364 -14.52 -13.92 -16.56
CA MET A 364 -14.08 -15.27 -16.18
C MET A 364 -15.24 -16.18 -15.77
N LEU A 365 -16.30 -15.62 -15.18
CA LEU A 365 -17.51 -16.38 -14.81
C LEU A 365 -18.29 -16.85 -16.05
N ASP A 366 -18.25 -16.08 -17.15
CA ASP A 366 -18.81 -16.49 -18.45
C ASP A 366 -18.03 -17.65 -19.12
N LEU A 367 -16.78 -17.90 -18.68
CA LEU A 367 -15.92 -18.97 -19.18
C LEU A 367 -15.99 -20.24 -18.33
N ASP A 368 -17.01 -20.38 -17.47
CA ASP A 368 -17.27 -21.54 -16.60
C ASP A 368 -16.13 -21.81 -15.59
N VAL A 369 -15.40 -20.77 -15.17
CA VAL A 369 -14.37 -20.86 -14.13
C VAL A 369 -15.03 -20.87 -12.75
N GLY A 370 -14.95 -21.99 -12.01
CA GLY A 370 -15.50 -22.14 -10.66
C GLY A 370 -16.48 -23.30 -10.56
N SER A 371 -17.54 -23.15 -9.76
CA SER A 371 -18.61 -24.15 -9.61
C SER A 371 -19.47 -24.36 -10.88
N GLY A 372 -19.33 -23.48 -11.86
CA GLY A 372 -20.31 -23.27 -12.94
C GLY A 372 -21.59 -22.61 -12.44
N TRP A 373 -22.45 -22.19 -13.38
CA TRP A 373 -23.75 -21.57 -13.07
C TRP A 373 -24.78 -22.61 -12.62
N ALA A 374 -25.08 -22.64 -11.33
CA ALA A 374 -26.12 -23.47 -10.76
C ALA A 374 -27.48 -22.75 -10.79
N ASP A 375 -28.53 -23.45 -11.23
CA ASP A 375 -29.91 -22.97 -11.09
C ASP A 375 -30.28 -22.83 -9.60
N VAL A 376 -30.82 -21.68 -9.22
CA VAL A 376 -31.30 -21.39 -7.86
C VAL A 376 -32.73 -20.86 -7.87
N SER A 377 -33.47 -21.01 -8.97
CA SER A 377 -34.80 -20.41 -9.20
C SER A 377 -35.93 -20.88 -8.27
N ARG A 378 -35.66 -21.78 -7.31
CA ARG A 378 -36.67 -22.26 -6.36
C ARG A 378 -36.64 -21.39 -5.10
N PRO A 379 -37.70 -20.62 -4.82
CA PRO A 379 -37.75 -19.73 -3.67
C PRO A 379 -37.75 -20.53 -2.36
N HIS A 380 -37.07 -19.99 -1.35
CA HIS A 380 -36.94 -20.57 0.00
C HIS A 380 -36.39 -22.01 0.06
N GLU A 381 -35.77 -22.52 -1.01
CA GLU A 381 -35.15 -23.84 -1.06
C GLU A 381 -33.62 -23.69 -1.08
N PRO A 382 -32.92 -23.88 0.07
CA PRO A 382 -31.49 -23.71 0.14
C PRO A 382 -30.75 -24.79 -0.67
N ARG A 383 -29.73 -24.38 -1.42
CA ARG A 383 -28.87 -25.24 -2.21
C ARG A 383 -27.41 -25.04 -1.81
N GLU A 384 -26.68 -26.14 -1.71
CA GLU A 384 -25.23 -26.12 -1.51
C GLU A 384 -24.52 -25.99 -2.86
N ILE A 385 -23.63 -25.00 -2.96
CA ILE A 385 -22.74 -24.78 -4.09
C ILE A 385 -21.33 -25.07 -3.62
N ARG A 386 -20.56 -25.84 -4.40
CA ARG A 386 -19.18 -26.29 -4.07
C ARG A 386 -18.22 -25.99 -5.19
#